data_AF-A0AA43S471-F1
#
_entry.id   AF-A0AA43S471-F1
#
_cell.length_a   1.000
_cell.length_b   1.000
_cell.length_c   1.000
_cell.angle_alpha   90.00
_cell.angle_beta   90.00
_cell.angle_gamma   90.00
#
_symmetry.space_group_name_H-M   'P 1'
#
loop_
_entity.id
_entity.type
_entity.pdbx_description
1 polymer ?
#
loop_
_entity_poly.entity_id
_entity_poly.type
_entity_poly.pdbx_seq_one_letter_code
_entity_poly.pdbx_strand_id
1 'polypeptide(L)'
;MRSTSSCYGFIALACSSILMVGCERDSYTSWSCKSPEGIKTAMVLKKAQMLLQEKNFSYCGSLGEKSYFDESCPTDIQNSSILFVPVSGALQMNHQEYRCDAL
;
A
#
# COMPACT_ATOMS: atom_id res chain seq x y z
N MET A 1 -7.68 24.90 -15.83
CA MET A 1 -8.55 24.39 -14.74
C MET A 1 -7.98 24.91 -13.43
N ARG A 2 -8.71 25.83 -12.78
CA ARG A 2 -8.26 26.56 -11.58
C ARG A 2 -8.47 25.68 -10.36
N SER A 3 -7.39 25.45 -9.61
CA SER A 3 -7.44 24.86 -8.28
C SER A 3 -7.94 25.93 -7.30
N THR A 4 -9.13 25.75 -6.75
CA THR A 4 -9.68 26.61 -5.71
C THR A 4 -9.06 26.23 -4.36
N SER A 5 -7.91 26.85 -4.06
CA SER A 5 -7.39 26.94 -2.70
C SER A 5 -8.09 28.11 -2.01
N SER A 6 -9.04 27.80 -1.12
CA SER A 6 -9.73 28.79 -0.29
C SER A 6 -9.12 28.78 1.10
N CYS A 7 -7.99 29.48 1.25
CA CYS A 7 -7.46 29.89 2.55
C CYS A 7 -8.10 31.23 2.91
N TYR A 8 -9.22 31.20 3.63
CA TYR A 8 -9.80 32.40 4.23
C TYR A 8 -8.85 32.93 5.30
N GLY A 9 -8.29 34.11 5.05
CA GLY A 9 -7.58 34.93 6.02
C GLY A 9 -8.53 35.78 6.87
N PHE A 10 -7.94 36.43 7.88
CA PHE A 10 -8.54 37.22 8.99
C PHE A 10 -9.06 36.32 10.13
N ILE A 11 -8.60 36.39 11.39
CA ILE A 11 -8.26 37.55 12.24
C ILE A 11 -7.18 37.12 13.26
N ALA A 12 -6.22 38.00 13.52
CA ALA A 12 -5.17 37.84 14.52
C ALA A 12 -5.71 38.00 15.96
N LEU A 13 -5.48 37.03 16.84
CA LEU A 13 -5.30 37.26 18.28
C LEU A 13 -4.69 36.04 18.98
N ALA A 14 -3.68 36.33 19.79
CA ALA A 14 -2.75 35.45 20.49
C ALA A 14 -3.36 34.22 21.17
N CYS A 15 -2.93 33.03 20.76
CA CYS A 15 -2.69 31.90 21.65
C CYS A 15 -1.66 30.97 20.99
N SER A 16 -0.51 30.81 21.65
CA SER A 16 0.66 30.08 21.16
C SER A 16 0.47 28.57 21.28
N SER A 17 -0.43 27.99 20.50
CA SER A 17 -0.51 26.53 20.29
C SER A 17 -0.13 26.23 18.85
N ILE A 18 1.10 25.75 18.67
CA ILE A 18 1.61 25.20 17.42
C ILE A 18 0.73 24.01 17.06
N LEU A 19 -0.28 24.24 16.21
CA LEU A 19 -0.99 23.15 15.55
C LEU A 19 0.00 22.54 14.57
N MET A 20 0.59 21.41 14.96
CA MET A 20 1.30 20.54 14.03
C MET A 20 0.28 20.03 13.01
N VAL A 21 0.13 20.76 11.90
CA VAL A 21 -0.44 20.19 10.69
C VAL A 21 0.63 19.23 10.17
N GLY A 22 0.56 17.98 10.62
CA GLY A 22 1.37 16.92 10.05
C GLY A 22 1.00 16.77 8.58
N CYS A 23 1.94 17.03 7.68
CA CYS A 23 1.82 16.56 6.31
C CYS A 23 1.90 15.04 6.35
N GLU A 24 0.75 14.35 6.40
CA GLU A 24 0.69 12.91 6.16
C GLU A 24 1.03 12.70 4.69
N ARG A 25 2.32 12.56 4.39
CA ARG A 25 2.78 12.19 3.06
C ARG A 25 2.38 10.73 2.86
N ASP A 26 1.28 10.52 2.15
CA ASP A 26 0.84 9.21 1.69
C ASP A 26 1.98 8.55 0.90
N SER A 27 2.79 7.76 1.59
CA SER A 27 3.87 7.00 0.99
C SER A 27 3.24 5.77 0.35
N TYR A 28 3.32 5.71 -0.97
CA TYR A 28 2.95 4.53 -1.74
C TYR A 28 4.19 4.03 -2.49
N THR A 29 4.24 2.73 -2.73
CA THR A 29 5.28 2.09 -3.52
C THR A 29 4.63 1.29 -4.62
N SER A 30 4.96 1.62 -5.87
CA SER A 30 4.51 0.90 -7.05
C SER A 30 5.50 -0.22 -7.40
N TRP A 31 4.96 -1.31 -7.92
CA TRP A 31 5.73 -2.45 -8.40
C TRP A 31 5.16 -2.95 -9.73
N SER A 32 6.02 -3.47 -10.59
CA SER A 32 5.66 -4.19 -11.81
C SER A 32 5.79 -5.69 -11.56
N CYS A 33 4.67 -6.37 -11.39
CA CYS A 33 4.61 -7.80 -11.16
C CYS A 33 4.40 -8.57 -12.46
N LYS A 34 5.24 -9.56 -12.74
CA LYS A 34 5.14 -10.45 -13.90
C LYS A 34 4.58 -11.80 -13.48
N SER A 35 3.50 -12.24 -14.12
CA SER A 35 2.91 -13.56 -13.91
C SER A 35 3.74 -14.67 -14.56
N PRO A 36 3.50 -15.95 -14.22
CA PRO A 36 4.12 -17.10 -14.88
C PRO A 36 3.93 -17.11 -16.41
N GLU A 37 2.78 -16.62 -16.88
CA GLU A 37 2.41 -16.50 -18.30
C GLU A 37 3.08 -15.30 -18.99
N GLY A 38 3.85 -14.50 -18.23
CA GLY A 38 4.58 -13.34 -18.72
C GLY A 38 3.79 -12.05 -18.79
N ILE A 39 2.56 -12.04 -18.28
CA ILE A 39 1.69 -10.86 -18.23
C ILE A 39 2.19 -9.94 -17.12
N LYS A 40 2.36 -8.65 -17.42
CA LYS A 40 2.75 -7.63 -16.43
C LYS A 40 1.51 -7.00 -15.83
N THR A 41 1.53 -6.81 -14.52
CA THR A 41 0.48 -6.16 -13.74
C THR A 41 1.11 -5.16 -12.77
N ALA A 42 0.51 -3.98 -12.65
CA ALA A 42 0.91 -3.01 -11.64
C ALA A 42 0.38 -3.43 -10.26
N MET A 43 1.25 -3.40 -9.26
CA MET A 43 0.90 -3.52 -7.85
C MET A 43 1.21 -2.21 -7.15
N VAL A 44 0.35 -1.78 -6.23
CA VAL A 44 0.58 -0.58 -5.41
C VAL A 44 0.41 -0.96 -3.95
N LEU A 45 1.47 -0.76 -3.17
CA LEU A 45 1.39 -0.78 -1.71
C LEU A 45 1.14 0.64 -1.21
N LYS A 46 0.05 0.84 -0.47
CA LYS A 46 -0.28 2.12 0.16
C LYS A 46 -0.74 1.87 1.59
N LYS A 47 0.02 2.35 2.58
CA LYS A 47 -0.24 2.11 4.01
C LYS A 47 -0.39 0.59 4.28
N ALA A 48 -1.50 0.18 4.89
CA ALA A 48 -1.83 -1.21 5.21
C ALA A 48 -2.66 -1.88 4.10
N GLN A 49 -2.54 -1.43 2.84
CA GLN A 49 -3.31 -1.93 1.71
C GLN A 49 -2.40 -2.25 0.52
N MET A 50 -2.80 -3.28 -0.23
CA MET A 50 -2.21 -3.69 -1.50
C MET A 50 -3.29 -3.64 -2.58
N LEU A 51 -3.05 -2.86 -3.63
CA LEU A 51 -3.85 -2.89 -4.85
C LEU A 51 -3.14 -3.74 -5.89
N LEU A 52 -3.80 -4.79 -6.39
CA LEU A 52 -3.28 -5.70 -7.41
C LEU A 52 -4.43 -6.24 -8.26
N GLN A 53 -4.31 -6.20 -9.59
CA GLN A 53 -5.38 -6.64 -10.52
C GLN A 53 -6.75 -6.00 -10.21
N GLU A 54 -6.76 -4.70 -9.89
CA GLU A 54 -7.97 -3.94 -9.50
C GLU A 54 -8.63 -4.41 -8.19
N LYS A 55 -8.04 -5.38 -7.49
CA LYS A 55 -8.46 -5.83 -6.16
C LYS A 55 -7.65 -5.16 -5.07
N ASN A 56 -8.29 -4.92 -3.93
CA ASN A 56 -7.65 -4.35 -2.75
C ASN A 56 -7.58 -5.40 -1.64
N PHE A 57 -6.38 -5.58 -1.09
CA PHE A 57 -6.08 -6.52 -0.03
C PHE A 57 -5.58 -5.77 1.19
N SER A 58 -6.07 -6.15 2.36
CA SER A 58 -5.63 -5.61 3.65
C SER A 58 -4.39 -6.34 4.12
N TYR A 59 -3.46 -5.60 4.73
CA TYR A 59 -2.32 -6.18 5.43
C TYR A 59 -2.78 -6.91 6.69
N CYS A 60 -2.47 -8.20 6.79
CA CYS A 60 -2.88 -9.06 7.89
C CYS A 60 -1.78 -9.29 8.92
N GLY A 61 -0.51 -9.15 8.51
CA GLY A 61 0.63 -9.32 9.39
C GLY A 61 1.90 -9.66 8.63
N SER A 62 3.00 -9.82 9.37
CA SER A 62 4.30 -10.22 8.82
C SER A 62 4.93 -11.31 9.68
N LEU A 63 5.65 -12.21 9.03
CA LEU A 63 6.53 -13.20 9.67
C LEU A 63 7.93 -13.08 9.06
N GLY A 64 8.81 -12.38 9.75
CA GLY A 64 10.13 -12.03 9.21
C GLY A 64 10.00 -11.10 8.01
N GLU A 65 10.58 -11.50 6.88
CA GLU A 65 10.57 -10.74 5.62
C GLU A 65 9.28 -10.95 4.79
N LYS A 66 8.39 -11.84 5.23
CA LYS A 66 7.13 -12.14 4.56
C LYS A 66 6.02 -11.25 5.10
N SER A 67 5.30 -10.60 4.21
CA SER A 67 4.10 -9.82 4.51
C SER A 67 2.89 -10.51 3.91
N TYR A 68 1.83 -10.66 4.71
CA TYR A 68 0.61 -11.37 4.36
C TYR A 68 -0.53 -10.40 4.11
N PHE A 69 -1.28 -10.64 3.04
CA PHE A 69 -2.40 -9.81 2.64
C PHE A 69 -3.60 -10.66 2.25
N ASP A 70 -4.80 -10.17 2.57
CA ASP A 70 -6.05 -10.82 2.19
C ASP A 70 -7.19 -9.79 2.06
N GLU A 71 -8.27 -10.13 1.33
CA GLU A 71 -9.49 -9.31 1.27
C GLU A 71 -10.11 -9.19 2.68
N SER A 72 -10.04 -10.27 3.47
CA SER A 72 -10.40 -10.30 4.89
C SER A 72 -9.39 -11.16 5.66
N CYS A 73 -8.77 -10.60 6.68
CA CYS A 73 -7.68 -11.27 7.38
C CYS A 73 -8.15 -12.51 8.15
N PRO A 74 -7.55 -13.69 7.89
CA PRO A 74 -7.84 -14.90 8.65
C PRO A 74 -7.24 -14.84 10.06
N THR A 75 -7.73 -15.70 10.96
CA THR A 75 -7.16 -15.85 12.32
C THR A 75 -5.71 -16.31 12.29
N ASP A 76 -5.37 -17.20 11.35
CA ASP A 76 -3.99 -17.61 11.07
C ASP A 76 -3.51 -16.94 9.79
N ILE A 77 -2.65 -15.94 9.94
CA ILE A 77 -2.14 -15.11 8.84
C ILE A 77 -1.41 -15.92 7.76
N GLN A 78 -0.89 -17.10 8.07
CA GLN A 78 -0.22 -17.95 7.09
C GLN A 78 -1.19 -18.52 6.04
N ASN A 79 -2.49 -18.52 6.33
CA ASN A 79 -3.54 -18.92 5.39
C ASN A 79 -4.05 -17.75 4.52
N SER A 80 -3.39 -16.58 4.57
CA SER A 80 -3.77 -15.45 3.73
C SER A 80 -3.56 -15.77 2.25
N SER A 81 -4.45 -15.25 1.41
CA SER A 81 -4.47 -15.47 -0.04
C SER A 81 -3.23 -14.93 -0.76
N ILE A 82 -2.54 -13.95 -0.16
CA ILE A 82 -1.34 -13.32 -0.70
C ILE A 82 -0.20 -13.32 0.32
N LEU A 83 0.97 -13.73 -0.16
CA LEU A 83 2.25 -13.59 0.53
C LEU A 83 3.19 -12.75 -0.36
N PHE A 84 3.76 -11.70 0.19
CA PHE A 84 4.71 -10.83 -0.49
C PHE A 84 6.03 -10.74 0.27
N VAL A 85 7.16 -10.87 -0.43
CA VAL A 85 8.51 -10.74 0.12
C VAL A 85 9.19 -9.55 -0.56
N PRO A 86 9.16 -8.34 0.06
CA PRO A 86 9.64 -7.12 -0.58
C PRO A 86 11.12 -7.17 -0.99
N VAL A 87 11.95 -7.87 -0.22
CA VAL A 87 13.41 -7.93 -0.45
C VAL A 87 13.77 -8.69 -1.72
N SER A 88 12.98 -9.69 -2.11
CA SER A 88 13.20 -10.49 -3.31
C SER A 88 12.23 -10.17 -4.44
N GLY A 89 11.23 -9.33 -4.17
CA GLY A 89 10.13 -9.05 -5.10
C GLY A 89 9.22 -10.26 -5.35
N ALA A 90 9.33 -11.34 -4.56
CA ALA A 90 8.49 -12.51 -4.74
C ALA A 90 7.08 -12.25 -4.20
N LEU A 91 6.07 -12.49 -5.03
CA LEU A 91 4.66 -12.39 -4.67
C LEU A 91 3.97 -13.71 -4.98
N GLN A 92 3.38 -14.35 -3.98
CA GLN A 92 2.59 -15.56 -4.14
C GLN A 92 1.12 -15.21 -3.94
N MET A 93 0.30 -15.51 -4.95
CA MET A 93 -1.14 -15.28 -4.90
C MET A 93 -1.84 -16.48 -5.55
N ASN A 94 -2.82 -17.08 -4.87
CA ASN A 94 -3.60 -18.21 -5.39
C ASN A 94 -2.74 -19.36 -5.96
N HIS A 95 -1.64 -19.71 -5.27
CA HIS A 95 -0.66 -20.72 -5.72
C HIS A 95 0.15 -20.35 -6.99
N GLN A 96 0.03 -19.13 -7.49
CA GLN A 96 0.87 -18.61 -8.57
C GLN A 96 1.98 -17.72 -7.99
N GLU A 97 3.19 -17.87 -8.52
CA GLU A 97 4.34 -17.02 -8.17
C GLU A 97 4.50 -15.91 -9.22
N TYR A 98 4.51 -14.68 -8.74
CA TYR A 98 4.77 -13.47 -9.51
C TYR A 98 6.13 -12.90 -9.10
N ARG A 99 6.80 -12.26 -10.06
CA ARG A 99 8.04 -11.52 -9.82
C ARG A 99 7.81 -10.03 -9.97
N CYS A 100 8.00 -9.29 -8.89
CA CYS A 100 7.71 -7.88 -8.79
C CYS A 100 8.97 -7.05 -8.67
N ASP A 101 9.12 -6.05 -9.54
CA ASP A 101 10.20 -5.06 -9.49
C ASP A 101 9.64 -3.71 -9.06
N ALA A 102 10.27 -3.02 -8.11
CA ALA A 102 9.84 -1.69 -7.68
C ALA A 102 9.97 -0.66 -8.83
N LEU A 103 9.00 0.25 -8.94
CA LEU A 103 8.91 1.30 -9.95
C LEU A 103 9.19 2.69 -9.38
#